data_AF-A0A819B8Z6-F1
#
_entry.id   AF-A0A819B8Z6-F1
#
_cell.length_a   1.000
_cell.length_b   1.000
_cell.length_c   1.000
_cell.angle_alpha   90.00
_cell.angle_beta   90.00
_cell.angle_gamma   90.00
#
_symmetry.space_group_name_H-M   'P 1'
#
loop_
_entity.id
_entity.type
_entity.pdbx_description
1 polymer ?
#
loop_
_entity_poly.entity_id
_entity_poly.type
_entity_poly.pdbx_seq_one_letter_code
_entity_poly.pdbx_strand_id
1 'polypeptide(L)'
;MGATTSIPNTIDVNEIIANTGLSKKQIGSLWTRFYELDRDARGDTEGYKGYLDADDLGRLRKFDENPIASRLIKVIFDDFGSNGKLTFSQFVHFMSTFAQRKRTGHHQERHSSIQTIMATTRKTDLESIKYSPHDSERTRKIKFIFSMYDVDRNGRLSKEDVQDILKMMVGKINDDEASIIAEKIIGEFTEDQPNTTVTLENFEKTLQTLDFNDKMSLKLLK
;
A
#
# COMPACT_ATOMS: atom_id res chain seq x y z
N MET A 1 20.60 24.44 9.32
CA MET A 1 21.60 23.94 8.35
C MET A 1 21.24 22.50 8.02
N GLY A 2 20.77 22.23 6.81
CA GLY A 2 20.31 20.89 6.41
C GLY A 2 21.45 20.10 5.80
N ALA A 3 21.91 19.06 6.48
CA ALA A 3 22.77 18.06 5.85
C ALA A 3 21.99 17.45 4.67
N THR A 4 22.57 17.46 3.48
CA THR A 4 21.99 16.77 2.33
C THR A 4 22.08 15.27 2.62
N THR A 5 20.97 14.64 3.01
CA THR A 5 20.88 13.18 3.12
C THR A 5 20.97 12.59 1.72
N SER A 6 22.19 12.37 1.26
CA SER A 6 22.44 11.66 0.00
C SER A 6 22.00 10.21 0.15
N ILE A 7 21.38 9.67 -0.90
CA ILE A 7 21.08 8.23 -0.96
C ILE A 7 22.41 7.47 -0.92
N PRO A 8 22.59 6.51 0.02
CA PRO A 8 23.77 5.64 0.08
C PRO A 8 24.04 4.94 -1.26
N ASN A 9 25.31 4.82 -1.62
CA ASN A 9 25.74 4.11 -2.84
C ASN A 9 25.40 2.61 -2.83
N THR A 10 25.07 2.05 -1.66
CA THR A 10 24.61 0.67 -1.50
C THR A 10 23.20 0.45 -2.05
N ILE A 11 22.43 1.52 -2.29
CA ILE A 11 21.09 1.45 -2.86
C ILE A 11 21.21 1.65 -4.37
N ASP A 12 20.82 0.63 -5.13
CA ASP A 12 20.72 0.74 -6.58
C ASP A 12 19.48 1.55 -6.97
N VAL A 13 19.69 2.85 -7.16
CA VAL A 13 18.63 3.77 -7.58
C VAL A 13 18.11 3.41 -8.98
N ASN A 14 18.93 2.85 -9.86
CA ASN A 14 18.50 2.50 -11.22
C ASN A 14 17.56 1.30 -11.21
N GLU A 15 17.84 0.31 -10.36
CA GLU A 15 16.93 -0.82 -10.12
C GLU A 15 15.59 -0.34 -9.57
N ILE A 16 15.58 0.57 -8.58
CA ILE A 16 14.35 1.14 -8.03
C ILE A 16 13.57 1.91 -9.10
N ILE A 17 14.24 2.69 -9.96
CA ILE A 17 13.59 3.39 -11.08
C ILE A 17 12.94 2.38 -12.03
N ALA A 18 13.65 1.30 -12.40
CA ALA A 18 13.15 0.28 -13.30
C ALA A 18 11.91 -0.45 -12.73
N ASN A 19 11.92 -0.75 -11.43
CA ASN A 19 10.84 -1.50 -10.79
C ASN A 19 9.61 -0.65 -10.45
N THR A 20 9.79 0.66 -10.20
CA THR A 20 8.70 1.53 -9.71
C THR A 20 8.21 2.56 -10.73
N GLY A 21 9.07 2.93 -11.69
CA GLY A 21 8.82 4.02 -12.63
C GLY A 21 8.91 5.42 -12.01
N LEU A 22 9.45 5.55 -10.79
CA LEU A 22 9.63 6.84 -10.13
C LEU A 22 10.86 7.56 -10.65
N SER A 23 10.81 8.90 -10.69
CA SER A 23 11.98 9.71 -11.01
C SER A 23 13.01 9.71 -9.87
N LYS A 24 14.30 9.92 -10.20
CA LYS A 24 15.37 10.06 -9.21
C LYS A 24 15.08 11.14 -8.16
N LYS A 25 14.41 12.24 -8.55
CA LYS A 25 13.97 13.30 -7.63
C LYS A 25 12.94 12.77 -6.62
N GLN A 26 11.95 12.01 -7.07
CA GLN A 26 10.95 11.39 -6.19
C GLN A 26 11.60 10.38 -5.23
N ILE A 27 12.51 9.54 -5.72
CA ILE A 27 13.25 8.59 -4.88
C ILE A 27 14.09 9.33 -3.84
N GLY A 28 14.74 10.43 -4.21
CA GLY A 28 15.47 11.30 -3.27
C GLY A 28 14.57 11.86 -2.17
N SER A 29 13.38 12.36 -2.51
CA SER A 29 12.41 12.81 -1.51
C SER A 29 11.92 11.69 -0.59
N LEU A 30 11.71 10.48 -1.13
CA LEU A 30 11.36 9.30 -0.34
C LEU A 30 12.50 8.90 0.60
N TRP A 31 13.74 8.99 0.15
CA TRP A 31 14.92 8.70 0.96
C TRP A 31 15.05 9.64 2.15
N THR A 32 14.95 10.95 1.92
CA THR A 32 14.98 11.94 3.00
C THR A 32 13.92 11.60 4.06
N ARG A 33 12.71 11.24 3.63
CA ARG A 33 11.65 10.89 4.57
C ARG A 33 11.88 9.58 5.30
N PHE A 34 12.34 8.54 4.60
CA PHE A 34 12.69 7.26 5.20
C PHE A 34 13.75 7.46 6.30
N TYR A 35 14.79 8.23 5.99
CA TYR A 35 15.86 8.54 6.92
C TYR A 35 15.38 9.32 8.15
N GLU A 36 14.47 10.29 7.96
CA GLU A 36 13.86 11.03 9.07
C GLU A 36 13.08 10.11 10.02
N LEU A 37 12.29 9.18 9.47
CA LEU A 37 11.47 8.26 10.26
C LEU A 37 12.32 7.23 11.03
N ASP A 38 13.39 6.73 10.42
CA ASP A 38 14.30 5.76 11.02
C ASP A 38 15.05 6.37 12.24
N ARG A 39 15.48 7.63 12.12
CA ARG A 39 16.30 8.30 13.14
C ARG A 39 15.52 8.65 14.43
N ASP A 40 14.21 8.82 14.35
CA ASP A 40 13.44 9.50 15.42
C ASP A 40 13.08 8.60 16.62
N ALA A 41 13.57 7.36 16.66
CA ALA A 41 13.00 6.33 17.52
C ALA A 41 13.64 6.16 18.89
N ARG A 42 14.96 6.29 18.97
CA ARG A 42 15.72 5.83 20.12
C ARG A 42 16.96 6.69 20.22
N GLY A 43 16.97 7.64 21.14
CA GLY A 43 18.19 8.38 21.52
C GLY A 43 19.35 7.49 22.02
N ASP A 44 19.20 6.16 21.94
CA ASP A 44 20.11 5.14 22.45
C ASP A 44 20.99 4.49 21.37
N THR A 45 20.76 4.75 20.08
CA THR A 45 21.65 4.29 19.01
C THR A 45 22.21 5.49 18.25
N GLU A 46 23.52 5.70 18.38
CA GLU A 46 24.31 6.54 17.48
C GLU A 46 24.29 5.94 16.06
N GLY A 47 23.16 6.00 15.36
CA GLY A 47 23.08 5.40 14.02
C GLY A 47 21.70 5.25 13.42
N TYR A 48 21.71 5.19 12.09
CA TYR A 48 20.58 4.85 11.21
C TYR A 48 20.35 3.33 11.23
N LYS A 49 19.14 2.84 11.55
CA LYS A 49 18.86 1.40 11.70
C LYS A 49 18.86 0.68 10.33
N GLY A 50 18.54 1.38 9.25
CA GLY A 50 18.40 0.82 7.91
C GLY A 50 17.02 0.27 7.58
N TYR A 51 16.07 0.36 8.51
CA TYR A 51 14.72 -0.15 8.37
C TYR A 51 13.74 0.66 9.23
N LEU A 52 12.47 0.70 8.81
CA LEU A 52 11.36 1.24 9.59
C LEU A 52 10.65 0.09 10.32
N ASP A 53 10.27 0.32 11.57
CA ASP A 53 9.36 -0.53 12.34
C ASP A 53 7.96 0.12 12.45
N ALA A 54 7.01 -0.59 13.09
CA ALA A 54 5.63 -0.11 13.22
C ALA A 54 5.53 1.22 13.96
N ASP A 55 6.40 1.43 14.97
CA ASP A 55 6.45 2.66 15.74
C ASP A 55 6.96 3.82 14.88
N ASP A 56 7.98 3.59 14.05
CA ASP A 56 8.50 4.59 13.12
C ASP A 56 7.44 5.07 12.12
N LEU A 57 6.62 4.16 11.57
CA LEU A 57 5.51 4.54 10.68
C LEU A 57 4.35 5.20 11.45
N GLY A 58 4.09 4.78 12.68
CA GLY A 58 3.04 5.34 13.54
C GLY A 58 3.24 6.83 13.84
N ARG A 59 4.49 7.30 13.96
CA ARG A 59 4.81 8.74 14.23
C ARG A 59 4.40 9.71 13.12
N LEU A 60 3.98 9.21 11.97
CA LEU A 60 3.44 10.07 10.93
C LEU A 60 2.15 10.70 11.44
N ARG A 61 2.12 12.03 11.65
CA ARG A 61 0.93 12.80 12.12
C ARG A 61 -0.41 12.41 11.46
N LYS A 62 -0.37 11.95 10.21
CA LYS A 62 -1.56 11.49 9.49
C LYS A 62 -2.12 10.16 9.98
N PHE A 63 -1.33 9.35 10.68
CA PHE A 63 -1.74 8.09 11.28
C PHE A 63 -2.42 8.35 12.64
N ASP A 64 -2.03 9.39 13.38
CA ASP A 64 -2.70 9.78 14.63
C ASP A 64 -4.17 10.14 14.42
N GLU A 65 -4.47 10.84 13.32
CA GLU A 65 -5.82 11.30 12.97
C GLU A 65 -6.61 10.29 12.11
N ASN A 66 -5.98 9.19 11.69
CA ASN A 66 -6.59 8.24 10.75
C ASN A 66 -7.06 6.99 11.49
N PRO A 67 -8.38 6.73 11.60
CA PRO A 67 -8.91 5.58 12.35
C PRO A 67 -8.47 4.21 11.82
N ILE A 68 -8.07 4.13 10.55
CA ILE A 68 -7.56 2.89 9.93
C ILE A 68 -6.02 2.84 9.87
N ALA A 69 -5.33 3.76 10.55
CA ALA A 69 -3.87 3.85 10.60
C ALA A 69 -3.20 2.55 11.02
N SER A 70 -3.60 1.99 12.16
CA SER A 70 -3.05 0.74 12.69
C SER A 70 -3.21 -0.41 11.70
N ARG A 71 -4.35 -0.44 11.00
CA ARG A 71 -4.65 -1.44 9.98
C ARG A 71 -3.75 -1.25 8.75
N LEU A 72 -3.59 -0.02 8.29
CA LEU A 72 -2.70 0.34 7.19
C LEU A 72 -1.26 -0.07 7.50
N ILE A 73 -0.76 0.23 8.70
CA ILE A 73 0.59 -0.17 9.14
C ILE A 73 0.74 -1.70 9.09
N LYS A 74 -0.21 -2.45 9.68
CA LYS A 74 -0.20 -3.91 9.63
C LYS A 74 -0.10 -4.44 8.20
N VAL A 75 -0.94 -3.95 7.30
CA VAL A 75 -0.93 -4.38 5.89
C VAL A 75 0.38 -4.01 5.19
N ILE A 76 0.94 -2.83 5.44
CA ILE A 76 2.25 -2.44 4.87
C ILE A 76 3.33 -3.45 5.26
N PHE A 77 3.44 -3.78 6.54
CA PHE A 77 4.46 -4.73 7.00
C PHE A 77 4.21 -6.15 6.52
N ASP A 78 2.95 -6.57 6.52
CA ASP A 78 2.60 -7.92 6.12
C ASP A 78 2.68 -8.14 4.59
N ASP A 79 2.58 -7.08 3.76
CA ASP A 79 2.64 -7.17 2.29
C ASP A 79 4.01 -6.81 1.72
N PHE A 80 4.71 -5.86 2.34
CA PHE A 80 5.95 -5.29 1.82
C PHE A 80 7.13 -5.51 2.76
N GLY A 81 6.88 -5.68 4.05
CA GLY A 81 7.92 -5.85 5.06
C GLY A 81 8.40 -7.29 5.20
N SER A 82 9.35 -7.48 6.11
CA SER A 82 9.85 -8.79 6.50
C SER A 82 10.24 -8.76 7.97
N ASN A 83 9.75 -9.71 8.77
CA ASN A 83 10.02 -9.78 10.21
C ASN A 83 9.72 -8.47 10.96
N GLY A 84 8.61 -7.79 10.61
CA GLY A 84 8.21 -6.51 11.22
C GLY A 84 9.11 -5.32 10.86
N LYS A 85 9.94 -5.46 9.83
CA LYS A 85 10.86 -4.43 9.34
C LYS A 85 10.58 -4.07 7.89
N LEU A 86 10.75 -2.80 7.55
CA LEU A 86 10.55 -2.28 6.20
C LEU A 86 11.82 -1.57 5.74
N THR A 87 12.52 -2.16 4.77
CA THR A 87 13.72 -1.57 4.17
C THR A 87 13.36 -0.44 3.20
N PHE A 88 14.35 0.37 2.79
CA PHE A 88 14.10 1.46 1.86
C PHE A 88 13.51 0.99 0.52
N SER A 89 14.04 -0.08 -0.07
CA SER A 89 13.51 -0.62 -1.34
C SER A 89 12.05 -1.07 -1.21
N GLN A 90 11.70 -1.72 -0.11
CA GLN A 90 10.32 -2.14 0.19
C GLN A 90 9.39 -0.94 0.44
N PHE A 91 9.88 0.07 1.16
CA PHE A 91 9.16 1.33 1.37
C PHE A 91 8.87 2.03 0.03
N VAL A 92 9.86 2.14 -0.86
CA VAL A 92 9.66 2.73 -2.19
C VAL A 92 8.69 1.90 -3.04
N HIS A 93 8.74 0.56 -2.94
CA HIS A 93 7.78 -0.31 -3.62
C HIS A 93 6.34 -0.04 -3.16
N PHE A 94 6.11 0.01 -1.84
CA PHE A 94 4.81 0.39 -1.26
C PHE A 94 4.34 1.77 -1.76
N MET A 95 5.21 2.78 -1.67
CA MET A 95 4.90 4.14 -2.09
C MET A 95 4.60 4.24 -3.60
N SER A 96 5.18 3.36 -4.42
CA SER A 96 4.94 3.31 -5.86
C SER A 96 3.53 2.82 -6.23
N THR A 97 2.89 2.01 -5.37
CA THR A 97 1.51 1.53 -5.58
C THR A 97 0.50 2.68 -5.60
N PHE A 98 0.80 3.77 -4.89
CA PHE A 98 -0.08 4.95 -4.75
C PHE A 98 0.47 6.21 -5.41
N ALA A 99 1.65 6.13 -6.03
CA ALA A 99 2.24 7.25 -6.72
C ALA A 99 1.39 7.60 -7.96
N GLN A 100 0.83 8.81 -7.98
CA GLN A 100 0.15 9.32 -9.17
C GLN A 100 1.16 9.46 -10.30
N ARG A 101 1.03 8.63 -11.33
CA ARG A 101 1.80 8.76 -12.55
C ARG A 101 1.14 9.85 -13.39
N LYS A 102 1.77 11.03 -13.46
CA LYS A 102 1.35 12.04 -14.42
C LYS A 102 1.46 11.41 -15.81
N ARG A 103 0.34 11.21 -16.50
CA ARG A 103 0.34 10.92 -17.94
C ARG A 103 0.92 12.15 -18.63
N THR A 104 2.24 12.20 -18.80
CA THR A 104 2.85 13.19 -19.67
C THR A 104 2.44 12.82 -21.08
N GLY A 105 1.50 13.57 -21.64
CA GLY A 105 1.01 13.38 -23.00
C GLY A 105 2.10 13.69 -24.01
N HIS A 106 2.99 12.74 -24.25
CA HIS A 106 3.74 12.58 -25.49
C HIS A 106 4.08 11.10 -25.63
N HIS A 107 3.79 10.55 -26.82
CA HIS A 107 4.05 9.19 -27.25
C HIS A 107 5.29 8.56 -26.59
N GLN A 108 5.08 7.58 -25.72
CA GLN A 108 6.00 6.45 -25.57
C GLN A 108 5.30 5.29 -24.82
N GLU A 109 4.17 4.82 -25.35
CA GLU A 109 3.48 3.59 -24.90
C GLU A 109 4.29 2.30 -25.14
N ARG A 110 5.59 2.38 -25.43
CA ARG A 110 6.45 1.22 -25.73
C ARG A 110 7.41 0.81 -24.60
N HIS A 111 7.55 1.58 -23.51
CA HIS A 111 8.46 1.20 -22.41
C HIS A 111 7.81 0.43 -21.25
N SER A 112 6.48 0.41 -21.14
CA SER A 112 5.82 -0.37 -20.09
C SER A 112 5.99 -1.88 -20.31
N SER A 113 5.94 -2.34 -21.56
CA SER A 113 5.97 -3.77 -21.88
C SER A 113 7.38 -4.35 -21.76
N ILE A 114 8.42 -3.59 -22.11
CA ILE A 114 9.80 -4.09 -22.15
C ILE A 114 10.44 -4.12 -20.77
N GLN A 115 10.11 -3.18 -19.87
CA GLN A 115 10.58 -3.23 -18.47
C GLN A 115 9.96 -4.41 -17.71
N THR A 116 8.68 -4.70 -17.94
CA THR A 116 8.00 -5.87 -17.36
C THR A 116 8.61 -7.20 -17.82
N ILE A 117 9.04 -7.29 -19.09
CA ILE A 117 9.70 -8.49 -19.64
C ILE A 117 11.12 -8.68 -19.06
N MET A 118 11.87 -7.59 -18.82
CA MET A 118 13.21 -7.69 -18.23
C MET A 118 13.18 -8.11 -16.75
N ALA A 119 12.16 -7.69 -15.99
CA ALA A 119 11.97 -8.11 -14.60
C ALA A 119 11.59 -9.60 -14.45
N THR A 120 10.91 -10.20 -15.45
CA THR A 120 10.53 -11.62 -15.45
C THR A 120 11.69 -12.57 -15.78
N THR A 121 12.85 -12.04 -16.19
CA THR A 121 13.97 -12.87 -16.71
C THR A 121 15.05 -13.19 -15.66
N ARG A 122 14.86 -12.85 -14.38
CA ARG A 122 15.68 -13.38 -13.28
C ARG A 122 14.79 -14.03 -12.22
N LYS A 123 14.66 -15.35 -12.33
CA LYS A 123 14.18 -16.22 -11.25
C LYS A 123 15.12 -16.11 -10.04
N THR A 124 14.71 -15.42 -9.00
CA THR A 124 15.14 -15.66 -7.61
C THR A 124 14.04 -15.13 -6.69
N ASP A 125 13.39 -16.05 -5.96
CA ASP A 125 12.66 -15.85 -4.70
C ASP A 125 11.61 -14.72 -4.64
N LEU A 126 10.53 -14.86 -5.44
CA LEU A 126 9.30 -14.07 -5.32
C LEU A 126 8.10 -15.01 -5.12
N GLU A 127 8.10 -15.77 -4.03
CA GLU A 127 6.91 -16.45 -3.48
C GLU A 127 5.95 -15.43 -2.81
N SER A 128 5.79 -14.23 -3.40
CA SER A 128 4.93 -13.16 -2.88
C SER A 128 4.25 -12.34 -3.97
N ILE A 129 3.89 -12.98 -5.10
CA ILE A 129 3.11 -12.35 -6.18
C ILE A 129 1.65 -12.16 -5.73
N LYS A 130 1.44 -11.34 -4.69
CA LYS A 130 0.15 -10.72 -4.37
C LYS A 130 -0.24 -9.70 -5.46
N TYR A 131 0.75 -9.17 -6.17
CA TYR A 131 0.60 -8.25 -7.30
C TYR A 131 1.28 -8.83 -8.54
N SER A 132 0.50 -9.09 -9.59
CA SER A 132 1.04 -9.53 -10.87
C SER A 132 1.78 -8.37 -11.55
N PRO A 133 2.92 -8.60 -12.22
CA PRO A 133 3.58 -7.59 -13.04
C PRO A 133 2.68 -6.99 -14.14
N HIS A 134 1.59 -7.69 -14.50
CA HIS A 134 0.59 -7.25 -15.46
C HIS A 134 -0.59 -6.48 -14.83
N ASP A 135 -0.66 -6.39 -13.50
CA ASP A 135 -1.74 -5.67 -12.83
C ASP A 135 -1.67 -4.18 -13.15
N SER A 136 -2.79 -3.66 -13.65
CA SER A 136 -2.98 -2.23 -13.82
C SER A 136 -2.76 -1.49 -12.48
N GLU A 137 -2.42 -0.20 -12.54
CA GLU A 137 -2.31 0.64 -11.32
C GLU A 137 -3.59 0.55 -10.47
N ARG A 138 -4.74 0.53 -11.15
CA ARG A 138 -6.05 0.41 -10.52
C ARG A 138 -6.22 -0.94 -9.80
N THR A 139 -5.87 -2.04 -10.46
CA THR A 139 -5.92 -3.39 -9.90
C THR A 139 -5.05 -3.50 -8.65
N ARG A 140 -3.82 -2.97 -8.69
CA ARG A 140 -2.93 -2.98 -7.51
C ARG A 140 -3.51 -2.20 -6.33
N LYS A 141 -4.13 -1.05 -6.58
CA LYS A 141 -4.82 -0.28 -5.53
C LYS A 141 -6.02 -1.03 -4.97
N ILE A 142 -6.82 -1.67 -5.82
CA ILE A 142 -7.97 -2.48 -5.38
C ILE A 142 -7.50 -3.64 -4.50
N LYS A 143 -6.52 -4.41 -4.95
CA LYS A 143 -5.95 -5.53 -4.18
C LYS A 143 -5.40 -5.08 -2.82
N PHE A 144 -4.73 -3.93 -2.79
CA PHE A 144 -4.27 -3.35 -1.53
C PHE A 144 -5.45 -2.98 -0.61
N ILE A 145 -6.48 -2.32 -1.14
CA ILE A 145 -7.68 -1.98 -0.35
C ILE A 145 -8.37 -3.23 0.16
N PHE A 146 -8.59 -4.23 -0.69
CA PHE A 146 -9.14 -5.51 -0.29
C PHE A 146 -8.38 -6.09 0.90
N SER A 147 -7.04 -6.07 0.86
CA SER A 147 -6.22 -6.55 1.97
C SER A 147 -6.25 -5.69 3.24
N MET A 148 -6.70 -4.44 3.16
CA MET A 148 -7.01 -3.63 4.35
C MET A 148 -8.27 -4.10 5.05
N TYR A 149 -9.22 -4.70 4.33
CA TYR A 149 -10.42 -5.29 4.93
C TYR A 149 -10.14 -6.73 5.37
N ASP A 150 -9.55 -7.58 4.54
CA ASP A 150 -9.27 -9.01 4.81
C ASP A 150 -8.22 -9.22 5.94
N VAL A 151 -8.66 -9.40 7.20
CA VAL A 151 -7.75 -9.46 8.37
C VAL A 151 -7.01 -10.77 8.45
N ASP A 152 -7.71 -11.87 8.22
CA ASP A 152 -7.21 -13.24 8.32
C ASP A 152 -6.50 -13.73 7.04
N ARG A 153 -6.57 -12.95 5.95
CA ARG A 153 -5.90 -13.18 4.67
C ARG A 153 -6.41 -14.43 3.96
N ASN A 154 -7.66 -14.77 4.18
CA ASN A 154 -8.27 -15.93 3.54
C ASN A 154 -8.70 -15.63 2.08
N GLY A 155 -8.51 -14.39 1.60
CA GLY A 155 -8.86 -13.94 0.25
C GLY A 155 -10.34 -13.58 0.09
N ARG A 156 -11.08 -13.45 1.20
CA ARG A 156 -12.52 -13.21 1.26
C ARG A 156 -12.81 -12.19 2.37
N LEU A 157 -13.73 -11.26 2.11
CA LEU A 157 -14.21 -10.35 3.15
C LEU A 157 -15.48 -10.92 3.75
N SER A 158 -15.40 -11.24 5.04
CA SER A 158 -16.54 -11.62 5.85
C SER A 158 -17.34 -10.39 6.28
N LYS A 159 -18.55 -10.64 6.82
CA LYS A 159 -19.36 -9.59 7.44
C LYS A 159 -18.61 -8.97 8.61
N GLU A 160 -17.90 -9.80 9.38
CA GLU A 160 -17.10 -9.44 10.55
C GLU A 160 -15.95 -8.49 10.14
N ASP A 161 -15.23 -8.79 9.05
CA ASP A 161 -14.16 -7.90 8.53
C ASP A 161 -14.69 -6.49 8.19
N VAL A 162 -15.85 -6.43 7.52
CA VAL A 162 -16.49 -5.15 7.16
C VAL A 162 -16.97 -4.42 8.41
N GLN A 163 -17.57 -5.14 9.36
CA GLN A 163 -18.08 -4.59 10.60
C GLN A 163 -16.96 -3.99 11.47
N ASP A 164 -15.82 -4.67 11.58
CA ASP A 164 -14.66 -4.20 12.34
C ASP A 164 -14.09 -2.90 11.75
N ILE A 165 -13.97 -2.82 10.43
CA ILE A 165 -13.52 -1.61 9.75
C ILE A 165 -14.52 -0.47 9.92
N LEU A 166 -15.83 -0.74 9.85
CA LEU A 166 -16.87 0.26 10.10
C LEU A 166 -16.79 0.81 11.53
N LYS A 167 -16.62 -0.06 12.53
CA LYS A 167 -16.47 0.35 13.93
C LYS A 167 -15.24 1.24 14.13
N MET A 168 -14.11 0.89 13.50
CA MET A 168 -12.91 1.73 13.53
C MET A 168 -13.17 3.12 12.92
N MET A 169 -13.84 3.19 11.77
CA MET A 169 -14.06 4.46 11.05
C MET A 169 -15.10 5.37 11.69
N VAL A 170 -16.21 4.80 12.19
CA VAL A 170 -17.36 5.57 12.68
C VAL A 170 -17.26 5.83 14.19
N GLY A 171 -16.57 4.96 14.92
CA GLY A 171 -16.30 5.06 16.36
C GLY A 171 -17.52 4.89 17.26
N LYS A 172 -18.61 5.65 17.02
CA LYS A 172 -19.86 5.65 17.80
C LYS A 172 -20.99 4.93 17.07
N ILE A 173 -20.75 3.72 16.61
CA ILE A 173 -21.80 2.84 16.07
C ILE A 173 -21.94 1.63 16.99
N ASN A 174 -23.18 1.24 17.30
CA ASN A 174 -23.43 0.03 18.07
C ASN A 174 -23.30 -1.22 17.18
N ASP A 175 -23.18 -2.38 17.81
CA ASP A 175 -22.90 -3.63 17.10
C ASP A 175 -24.01 -4.01 16.12
N ASP A 176 -25.27 -3.74 16.46
CA ASP A 176 -26.45 -4.07 15.65
C ASP A 176 -26.53 -3.19 14.39
N GLU A 177 -26.32 -1.88 14.52
CA GLU A 177 -26.27 -0.95 13.39
C GLU A 177 -25.10 -1.27 12.47
N ALA A 178 -23.91 -1.54 13.04
CA ALA A 178 -22.75 -1.92 12.25
C ALA A 178 -22.98 -3.23 11.50
N SER A 179 -23.67 -4.19 12.14
CA SER A 179 -24.07 -5.46 11.54
C SER A 179 -25.02 -5.25 10.35
N ILE A 180 -26.04 -4.40 10.48
CA ILE A 180 -27.00 -4.11 9.41
C ILE A 180 -26.30 -3.44 8.21
N ILE A 181 -25.40 -2.48 8.48
CA ILE A 181 -24.63 -1.81 7.42
C ILE A 181 -23.70 -2.81 6.73
N ALA A 182 -23.00 -3.65 7.50
CA ALA A 182 -22.10 -4.66 6.96
C ALA A 182 -22.85 -5.67 6.06
N GLU A 183 -24.01 -6.18 6.49
CA GLU A 183 -24.86 -7.07 5.68
C GLU A 183 -25.28 -6.42 4.36
N LYS A 184 -25.68 -5.15 4.41
CA LYS A 184 -26.06 -4.41 3.21
C LYS A 184 -24.88 -4.25 2.25
N ILE A 185 -23.70 -3.88 2.76
CA ILE A 185 -22.48 -3.78 1.94
C ILE A 185 -22.15 -5.14 1.32
N ILE A 186 -22.11 -6.22 2.09
CA ILE A 186 -21.84 -7.57 1.58
C ILE A 186 -22.84 -7.94 0.47
N GLY A 187 -24.13 -7.64 0.66
CA GLY A 187 -25.16 -7.88 -0.34
C GLY A 187 -24.93 -7.13 -1.66
N GLU A 188 -24.46 -5.88 -1.61
CA GLU A 188 -24.13 -5.08 -2.81
C GLU A 188 -22.95 -5.66 -3.63
N PHE A 189 -22.05 -6.39 -2.99
CA PHE A 189 -20.92 -7.04 -3.68
C PHE A 189 -21.22 -8.49 -4.10
N THR A 190 -22.26 -9.11 -3.54
CA THR A 190 -22.60 -10.52 -3.74
C THR A 190 -23.96 -10.71 -4.40
N GLU A 191 -24.31 -9.85 -5.37
CA GLU A 191 -25.60 -9.90 -6.08
C GLU A 191 -25.98 -11.31 -6.57
N ASP A 192 -24.99 -12.07 -7.06
CA ASP A 192 -25.16 -13.43 -7.59
C ASP A 192 -25.39 -14.49 -6.49
N GLN A 193 -24.89 -14.25 -5.26
CA GLN A 193 -25.01 -15.14 -4.10
C GLN A 193 -25.10 -14.33 -2.79
N PRO A 194 -26.27 -13.77 -2.46
CA PRO A 194 -26.44 -12.90 -1.30
C PRO A 194 -26.05 -13.61 0.01
N ASN A 195 -25.52 -12.84 0.98
CA ASN A 195 -25.08 -13.33 2.30
C ASN A 195 -23.89 -14.29 2.26
N THR A 196 -23.08 -14.23 1.20
CA THR A 196 -21.78 -14.91 1.13
C THR A 196 -20.63 -13.93 1.39
N THR A 197 -19.39 -14.41 1.44
CA THR A 197 -18.22 -13.55 1.60
C THR A 197 -17.83 -12.87 0.28
N VAL A 198 -17.32 -11.64 0.35
CA VAL A 198 -16.91 -10.89 -0.85
C VAL A 198 -15.54 -11.38 -1.28
N THR A 199 -15.45 -11.95 -2.50
CA THR A 199 -14.15 -12.31 -3.08
C THR A 199 -13.49 -11.11 -3.75
N LEU A 200 -12.19 -11.22 -4.06
CA LEU A 200 -11.49 -10.19 -4.85
C LEU A 200 -12.17 -9.94 -6.21
N GLU A 201 -12.70 -10.98 -6.86
CA GLU A 201 -13.40 -10.85 -8.14
C GLU A 201 -14.70 -10.02 -8.00
N ASN A 202 -15.50 -10.32 -6.97
CA ASN A 202 -16.69 -9.52 -6.64
C ASN A 202 -16.30 -8.06 -6.40
N PHE A 203 -15.26 -7.85 -5.59
CA PHE A 203 -14.77 -6.52 -5.23
C PHE A 203 -14.28 -5.75 -6.46
N GLU A 204 -13.49 -6.37 -7.33
CA GLU A 204 -13.02 -5.78 -8.57
C GLU A 204 -14.18 -5.43 -9.52
N LYS A 205 -15.13 -6.34 -9.73
CA LYS A 205 -16.30 -6.16 -10.59
C LYS A 205 -17.16 -4.98 -10.14
N THR A 206 -17.55 -4.93 -8.87
CA THR A 206 -18.37 -3.83 -8.33
C THR A 206 -17.61 -2.50 -8.41
N LEU A 207 -16.32 -2.52 -8.03
CA LEU A 207 -15.51 -1.32 -8.06
C LEU A 207 -15.23 -0.83 -9.49
N GLN A 208 -15.20 -1.68 -10.54
CA GLN A 208 -14.98 -1.26 -11.94
C GLN A 208 -15.92 -0.14 -12.40
N THR A 209 -17.14 -0.09 -11.87
CA THR A 209 -18.15 0.92 -12.21
C THR A 209 -17.91 2.27 -11.52
N LEU A 210 -17.07 2.32 -10.49
CA LEU A 210 -16.78 3.51 -9.70
C LEU A 210 -15.51 4.22 -10.20
N ASP A 211 -15.62 5.54 -10.41
CA ASP A 211 -14.46 6.40 -10.67
C ASP A 211 -13.86 6.91 -9.35
N PHE A 212 -12.71 6.36 -8.98
CA PHE A 212 -12.01 6.66 -7.73
C PHE A 212 -10.53 6.99 -7.92
N ASN A 213 -10.06 7.19 -9.15
CA ASN A 213 -8.63 7.38 -9.44
C ASN A 213 -8.03 8.53 -8.61
N ASP A 214 -8.78 9.61 -8.42
CA ASP A 214 -8.34 10.78 -7.63
C ASP A 214 -8.52 10.60 -6.12
N LYS A 215 -9.43 9.71 -5.68
CA LYS A 215 -9.73 9.45 -4.27
C LYS A 215 -8.79 8.44 -3.61
N MET A 216 -8.14 7.58 -4.40
CA MET A 216 -7.20 6.54 -3.91
C MET A 216 -5.73 6.98 -3.93
N SER A 217 -5.42 8.28 -4.04
CA SER A 217 -4.06 8.75 -3.88
C SER A 217 -3.70 8.83 -2.40
N LEU A 218 -2.72 8.04 -1.94
CA LEU A 218 -2.15 8.22 -0.62
C LEU A 218 -1.34 9.51 -0.58
N LYS A 219 -1.96 10.59 -0.10
CA LYS A 219 -1.25 11.80 0.31
C LYS A 219 -0.64 11.56 1.68
N LEU A 220 0.16 10.52 1.89
CA LEU A 220 0.85 10.30 3.17
C LEU A 220 2.00 11.31 3.37
N LEU A 221 2.47 11.94 2.29
CA LEU A 221 3.71 12.75 2.23
C LEU A 221 3.48 14.26 2.02
N LYS A 222 2.54 14.87 2.75
CA LYS A 222 2.36 16.33 2.76
C LYS A 222 2.16 16.84 4.18
#